data_AF-A0A7C6IG92-F1
#
_entry.id   AF-A0A7C6IG92-F1
#
_cell.length_a   1.000
_cell.length_b   1.000
_cell.length_c   1.000
_cell.angle_alpha   90.00
_cell.angle_beta   90.00
_cell.angle_gamma   90.00
#
_symmetry.space_group_name_H-M   'P 1'
#
loop_
_entity.id
_entity.type
_entity.pdbx_description
1 polymer ?
#
loop_
_entity_poly.entity_id
_entity_poly.type
_entity_poly.pdbx_seq_one_letter_code
_entity_poly.pdbx_strand_id
1 'polypeptide(L)'
;YEFTGTTLQRFPLPAGDVTERGRRLDSLAQELASWDPANLFDGQAPTRELIDEAHREYTRIRNLMIAEQEELDWAVYHLYGFTSTELSLPVGDVDGIELGTRPFEIALARSGKETAWFERHHSHPTTELPEGLSPSQSTAYARRLELIDGDRKLRLLESPEFKRRWADDPWDKKVTDALTYWLLGRLESRDLWFVDGGDMPRPRTIRELAGVIETDPAYADVLTALPLWAGKRARSTTDMLIALLKNEPVPFHKSLRYRKAGVRKRAEWEATWQAQRLEDAGEITAADVPVPPNYTSADMPAAVWKHRGKLDVPKERFISYPGATRDGDGTDIIGWAGWNHLEQGLALMALVHGALEADAAPEDIAALLSGMEEQLFWITMWHNDVDPRLGIRFGDYLQNQVIETANKIDIPAEDLPKYAPTQRTRSRSPRTKKEN
;
A
#
# COMPACT_ATOMS: atom_id res chain seq x y z
N TYR A 1 0.71 5.60 23.24
CA TYR A 1 0.74 6.18 24.60
C TYR A 1 -0.38 7.20 24.69
N GLU A 2 -1.18 7.16 25.76
CA GLU A 2 -2.16 8.20 26.07
C GLU A 2 -1.53 9.13 27.12
N PHE A 3 -1.33 10.40 26.77
CA PHE A 3 -0.78 11.39 27.68
C PHE A 3 -1.93 12.16 28.33
N THR A 4 -2.21 11.89 29.60
CA THR A 4 -3.21 12.66 30.37
C THR A 4 -2.52 13.87 31.03
N GLY A 5 -2.97 15.08 30.70
CA GLY A 5 -2.34 16.33 31.17
C GLY A 5 -2.25 16.46 32.70
N THR A 6 -3.19 15.86 33.43
CA THR A 6 -3.21 15.84 34.91
C THR A 6 -2.10 14.97 35.51
N THR A 7 -1.69 13.89 34.84
CA THR A 7 -0.60 13.02 35.31
C THR A 7 0.76 13.68 35.11
N LEU A 8 0.90 14.48 34.04
CA LEU A 8 2.14 15.22 33.73
C LEU A 8 2.44 16.36 34.73
N GLN A 9 1.43 16.92 35.41
CA GLN A 9 1.64 17.98 36.42
C GLN A 9 2.51 17.53 37.59
N ARG A 10 2.55 16.24 37.89
CA ARG A 10 3.36 15.66 38.98
C ARG A 10 4.74 15.20 38.51
N PHE A 11 5.06 15.36 37.23
CA PHE A 11 6.37 14.98 36.72
C PHE A 11 7.43 15.95 37.25
N PRO A 12 8.45 15.47 37.99
CA PRO A 12 9.43 16.36 38.59
C PRO A 12 10.36 16.89 37.49
N LEU A 13 10.19 18.16 37.11
CA LEU A 13 11.09 18.81 36.16
C LEU A 13 12.27 19.46 36.90
N PRO A 14 13.53 19.19 36.50
CA PRO A 14 14.69 19.84 37.06
C PRO A 14 14.74 21.31 36.63
N ALA A 15 15.53 22.12 37.33
CA ALA A 15 15.88 23.46 36.84
C ALA A 15 16.85 23.34 35.64
N GLY A 16 16.66 24.18 34.62
CA GLY A 16 17.39 24.11 33.35
C GLY A 16 16.47 23.73 32.18
N ASP A 17 17.01 23.68 30.97
CA ASP A 17 16.24 23.30 29.79
C ASP A 17 17.08 22.54 28.75
N VAL A 18 16.41 21.67 27.99
CA VAL A 18 16.96 20.93 26.85
C VAL A 18 16.18 21.27 25.56
N THR A 19 15.54 22.43 25.55
CA THR A 19 14.55 22.81 24.53
C THR A 19 15.22 22.96 23.17
N GLU A 20 16.42 23.54 23.15
CA GLU A 20 17.20 23.72 21.92
C GLU A 20 17.51 22.37 21.25
N ARG A 21 17.96 21.37 22.03
CA ARG A 21 18.22 20.03 21.49
C ARG A 21 16.94 19.33 21.05
N GLY A 22 15.84 19.50 21.77
CA GLY A 22 14.52 19.03 21.35
C GLY A 22 14.11 19.59 19.99
N ARG A 23 14.28 20.90 19.76
CA ARG A 23 14.04 21.53 18.45
C ARG A 23 14.98 20.99 17.38
N ARG A 24 16.26 20.76 17.70
CA ARG A 24 17.23 20.17 16.77
C ARG A 24 16.81 18.78 16.30
N LEU A 25 16.38 17.90 17.22
CA LEU A 25 15.87 16.57 16.91
C LEU A 25 14.60 16.61 16.05
N ASP A 26 13.69 17.55 16.33
CA ASP A 26 12.49 17.76 15.52
C ASP A 26 12.84 18.20 14.08
N SER A 27 13.73 19.18 13.92
CA SER A 27 14.21 19.62 12.61
C SER A 27 14.87 18.47 11.83
N LEU A 28 15.71 17.66 12.49
CA LEU A 28 16.34 16.49 11.87
C LEU A 28 15.30 15.43 11.49
N ALA A 29 14.26 15.22 12.29
CA ALA A 29 13.19 14.27 11.98
C ALA A 29 12.40 14.70 10.73
N GLN A 30 12.12 16.00 10.59
CA GLN A 30 11.48 16.56 9.41
C GLN A 30 12.37 16.45 8.17
N GLU A 31 13.67 16.74 8.31
CA GLU A 31 14.67 16.54 7.25
C GLU A 31 14.74 15.06 6.82
N LEU A 32 14.83 14.13 7.78
CA LEU A 32 14.85 12.69 7.52
C LEU A 32 13.60 12.25 6.74
N ALA A 33 12.41 12.73 7.15
CA ALA A 33 11.17 12.40 6.48
C ALA A 33 11.15 12.86 5.01
N SER A 34 11.80 13.98 4.68
CA SER A 34 11.91 14.45 3.29
C SER A 34 12.73 13.52 2.39
N TRP A 35 13.61 12.71 2.99
CA TRP A 35 14.41 11.69 2.29
C TRP A 35 13.82 10.28 2.37
N ASP A 36 12.68 10.09 3.05
CA ASP A 36 11.99 8.81 3.03
C ASP A 36 11.43 8.55 1.62
N PRO A 37 11.68 7.36 1.02
CA PRO A 37 11.25 7.05 -0.34
C PRO A 37 9.77 7.32 -0.62
N ALA A 38 8.89 7.13 0.37
CA ALA A 38 7.46 7.37 0.20
C ALA A 38 7.15 8.85 -0.09
N ASN A 39 7.78 9.77 0.64
CA ASN A 39 7.58 11.21 0.44
C ASN A 39 8.36 11.72 -0.77
N LEU A 40 9.54 11.13 -1.03
CA LEU A 40 10.40 11.56 -2.10
C LEU A 40 9.77 11.28 -3.48
N PHE A 41 9.13 10.12 -3.66
CA PHE A 41 8.54 9.74 -4.94
C PHE A 41 7.21 10.44 -5.24
N ASP A 42 6.54 11.00 -4.24
CA ASP A 42 5.33 11.81 -4.45
C ASP A 42 5.62 13.10 -5.24
N GLY A 43 6.86 13.63 -5.15
CA GLY A 43 7.27 14.86 -5.83
C GLY A 43 8.09 14.66 -7.12
N GLN A 44 8.63 13.46 -7.36
CA GLN A 44 9.55 13.20 -8.47
C GLN A 44 9.59 11.73 -8.87
N ALA A 45 9.86 11.45 -10.14
CA ALA A 45 10.00 10.09 -10.63
C ALA A 45 11.22 9.37 -10.00
N PRO A 46 11.08 8.12 -9.56
CA PRO A 46 12.17 7.39 -8.93
C PRO A 46 13.25 7.02 -9.95
N THR A 47 14.50 7.34 -9.62
CA THR A 47 15.70 6.94 -10.37
C THR A 47 16.68 6.21 -9.45
N ARG A 48 17.68 5.53 -10.04
CA ARG A 48 18.71 4.85 -9.25
C ARG A 48 19.52 5.83 -8.42
N GLU A 49 19.89 6.94 -9.05
CA GLU A 49 20.67 8.03 -8.47
C GLU A 49 19.93 8.66 -7.30
N LEU A 50 18.64 8.93 -7.47
CA LEU A 50 17.80 9.50 -6.43
C LEU A 50 17.67 8.56 -5.22
N ILE A 51 17.47 7.27 -5.46
CA ILE A 51 17.40 6.27 -4.37
C ILE A 51 18.73 6.20 -3.62
N ASP A 52 19.86 6.25 -4.33
CA ASP A 52 21.19 6.20 -3.70
C ASP A 52 21.49 7.47 -2.90
N GLU A 53 21.11 8.63 -3.41
CA GLU A 53 21.21 9.89 -2.67
C GLU A 53 20.34 9.89 -1.42
N ALA A 54 19.07 9.50 -1.56
CA ALA A 54 18.15 9.38 -0.46
C ALA A 54 18.67 8.43 0.62
N HIS A 55 19.25 7.29 0.24
CA HIS A 55 19.80 6.34 1.20
C HIS A 55 20.97 6.94 2.00
N ARG A 56 21.87 7.66 1.34
CA ARG A 56 23.01 8.33 1.99
C ARG A 56 22.52 9.39 2.97
N GLU A 57 21.63 10.28 2.54
CA GLU A 57 21.14 11.37 3.38
C GLU A 57 20.26 10.84 4.52
N TYR A 58 19.38 9.88 4.26
CA TYR A 58 18.59 9.21 5.29
C TYR A 58 19.49 8.61 6.38
N THR A 59 20.53 7.88 5.97
CA THR A 59 21.48 7.27 6.91
C THR A 59 22.26 8.31 7.70
N ARG A 60 22.77 9.36 7.03
CA ARG A 60 23.50 10.46 7.66
C ARG A 60 22.66 11.17 8.72
N ILE A 61 21.44 11.57 8.37
CA ILE A 61 20.52 12.29 9.26
C ILE A 61 20.10 11.39 10.42
N ARG A 62 19.77 10.12 10.15
CA ARG A 62 19.41 9.17 11.20
C ARG A 62 20.55 8.98 12.21
N ASN A 63 21.79 8.86 11.74
CA ASN A 63 22.97 8.74 12.60
C ASN A 63 23.19 10.00 13.45
N LEU A 64 22.93 11.19 12.91
CA LEU A 64 22.94 12.45 13.68
C LEU A 64 21.84 12.47 14.74
N MET A 65 20.62 12.03 14.41
CA MET A 65 19.54 11.97 15.38
C MET A 65 19.85 11.00 16.54
N ILE A 66 20.52 9.88 16.25
CA ILE A 66 20.98 8.94 17.28
C ILE A 66 22.00 9.60 18.20
N ALA A 67 22.98 10.32 17.65
CA ALA A 67 23.97 11.07 18.42
C ALA A 67 23.31 12.15 19.29
N GLU A 68 22.45 12.99 18.70
CA GLU A 68 21.73 14.06 19.41
C GLU A 68 20.81 13.53 20.51
N GLN A 69 20.19 12.36 20.32
CA GLN A 69 19.42 11.71 21.38
C GLN A 69 20.31 11.23 22.52
N GLU A 70 21.51 10.73 22.23
CA GLU A 70 22.47 10.35 23.28
C GLU A 70 22.90 11.59 24.07
N GLU A 71 23.19 12.70 23.42
CA GLU A 71 23.48 13.97 24.10
C GLU A 71 22.30 14.49 24.93
N LEU A 72 21.07 14.31 24.44
CA LEU A 72 19.86 14.68 25.17
C LEU A 72 19.74 13.88 26.47
N ASP A 73 19.97 12.57 26.41
CA ASP A 73 19.89 11.69 27.58
C ASP A 73 20.93 12.13 28.65
N TRP A 74 22.17 12.40 28.24
CA TRP A 74 23.23 12.84 29.15
C TRP A 74 23.03 14.26 29.71
N ALA A 75 22.47 15.19 28.91
CA ALA A 75 22.06 16.50 29.40
C ALA A 75 20.98 16.35 30.49
N VAL A 76 19.99 15.48 30.26
CA VAL A 76 18.93 15.18 31.24
C VAL A 76 19.53 14.56 32.50
N TYR A 77 20.47 13.62 32.40
CA TYR A 77 21.13 13.05 33.59
C TYR A 77 21.82 14.11 34.44
N HIS A 78 22.47 15.08 33.80
CA HIS A 78 23.10 16.20 34.52
C HIS A 78 22.05 17.06 35.24
N LEU A 79 20.96 17.44 34.56
CA LEU A 79 19.90 18.27 35.16
C LEU A 79 19.23 17.60 36.37
N TYR A 80 19.09 16.27 36.36
CA TYR A 80 18.57 15.51 37.49
C TYR A 80 19.64 15.17 38.56
N GLY A 81 20.88 15.62 38.39
CA GLY A 81 21.96 15.45 39.36
C GLY A 81 22.58 14.05 39.39
N PHE A 82 22.43 13.25 38.33
CA PHE A 82 23.11 11.95 38.20
C PHE A 82 24.59 12.11 37.83
N THR A 83 24.99 13.26 37.26
CA THR A 83 26.39 13.61 37.00
C THR A 83 26.73 14.95 37.62
N SER A 84 27.91 15.05 38.25
CA SER A 84 28.40 16.30 38.84
C SER A 84 28.85 17.33 37.79
N THR A 85 29.15 16.87 36.58
CA THR A 85 29.55 17.71 35.44
C THR A 85 28.63 17.41 34.27
N GLU A 86 28.37 18.43 33.46
CA GLU A 86 27.71 18.25 32.17
C GLU A 86 28.64 17.48 31.23
N LEU A 87 28.18 16.31 30.77
CA LEU A 87 28.92 15.46 29.84
C LEU A 87 28.32 15.47 28.43
N SER A 88 27.21 16.19 28.22
CA SER A 88 26.68 16.47 26.89
C SER A 88 27.56 17.49 26.17
N LEU A 89 27.77 17.27 24.87
CA LEU A 89 28.38 18.24 23.97
C LEU A 89 27.37 19.34 23.60
N PRO A 90 27.80 20.50 23.08
CA PRO A 90 26.87 21.52 22.57
C PRO A 90 25.88 20.97 21.52
N VAL A 91 24.73 21.63 21.37
CA VAL A 91 23.74 21.23 20.35
C VAL A 91 24.34 21.37 18.96
N GLY A 92 24.23 20.34 18.12
CA GLY A 92 24.79 20.32 16.77
C GLY A 92 26.29 20.05 16.68
N ASP A 93 27.01 19.97 17.80
CA ASP A 93 28.45 19.68 17.85
C ASP A 93 28.72 18.19 18.07
N VAL A 94 28.09 17.36 17.24
CA VAL A 94 28.25 15.90 17.26
C VAL A 94 28.39 15.33 15.85
N ASP A 95 29.23 14.32 15.74
CA ASP A 95 29.28 13.43 14.59
C ASP A 95 28.19 12.38 14.71
N GLY A 96 27.56 12.06 13.58
CA GLY A 96 26.54 11.01 13.51
C GLY A 96 27.14 9.65 13.84
N ILE A 97 26.41 8.85 14.61
CA ILE A 97 26.85 7.51 15.03
C ILE A 97 25.91 6.43 14.54
N GLU A 98 26.47 5.27 14.22
CA GLU A 98 25.69 4.10 13.82
C GLU A 98 25.03 3.44 15.04
N LEU A 99 23.88 2.82 14.80
CA LEU A 99 23.22 2.00 15.82
C LEU A 99 24.14 0.81 16.19
N GLY A 100 24.29 0.55 17.49
CA GLY A 100 25.26 -0.42 18.02
C GLY A 100 26.52 0.22 18.59
N THR A 101 26.71 1.53 18.40
CA THR A 101 27.93 2.25 18.81
C THR A 101 27.71 3.30 19.91
N ARG A 102 26.49 3.41 20.44
CA ARG A 102 26.22 4.27 21.60
C ARG A 102 26.96 3.75 22.84
N PRO A 103 27.32 4.62 23.81
CA PRO A 103 28.00 4.22 25.03
C PRO A 103 27.36 3.03 25.75
N PHE A 104 26.03 2.98 25.87
CA PHE A 104 25.38 1.82 26.50
C PHE A 104 25.38 0.56 25.66
N GLU A 105 25.34 0.68 24.33
CA GLU A 105 25.43 -0.47 23.43
C GLU A 105 26.82 -1.09 23.53
N ILE A 106 27.86 -0.24 23.60
CA ILE A 106 29.24 -0.67 23.86
C ILE A 106 29.36 -1.32 25.25
N ALA A 107 28.80 -0.71 26.29
CA ALA A 107 28.80 -1.29 27.64
C ALA A 107 28.05 -2.63 27.70
N LEU A 108 26.92 -2.73 26.99
CA LEU A 108 26.13 -3.95 26.87
C LEU A 108 26.93 -5.04 26.15
N ALA A 109 27.58 -4.73 25.02
CA ALA A 109 28.44 -5.65 24.30
C ALA A 109 29.63 -6.12 25.16
N ARG A 110 30.31 -5.20 25.85
CA ARG A 110 31.42 -5.52 26.78
C ARG A 110 31.01 -6.41 27.94
N SER A 111 29.76 -6.31 28.40
CA SER A 111 29.26 -7.14 29.51
C SER A 111 29.14 -8.62 29.17
N GLY A 112 29.11 -8.99 27.88
CA GLY A 112 28.94 -10.36 27.42
C GLY A 112 27.59 -10.99 27.77
N LYS A 113 26.62 -10.20 28.27
CA LYS A 113 25.28 -10.69 28.60
C LYS A 113 24.52 -11.07 27.33
N GLU A 114 23.84 -12.21 27.37
CA GLU A 114 22.92 -12.61 26.31
C GLU A 114 21.79 -11.59 26.16
N THR A 115 21.62 -11.06 24.96
CA THR A 115 20.63 -10.02 24.65
C THR A 115 20.15 -10.14 23.22
N ALA A 116 18.85 -9.93 23.02
CA ALA A 116 18.24 -9.83 21.69
C ALA A 116 18.33 -8.41 21.10
N TRP A 117 18.95 -7.44 21.81
CA TRP A 117 18.97 -6.03 21.42
C TRP A 117 19.53 -5.82 20.01
N PHE A 118 20.74 -6.34 19.75
CA PHE A 118 21.46 -6.09 18.50
C PHE A 118 20.75 -6.73 17.30
N GLU A 119 20.36 -8.00 17.44
CA GLU A 119 19.62 -8.74 16.41
C GLU A 119 18.27 -8.07 16.09
N ARG A 120 17.49 -7.72 17.12
CA ARG A 120 16.17 -7.09 16.97
C ARG A 120 16.23 -5.74 16.26
N HIS A 121 17.34 -5.04 16.37
CA HIS A 121 17.52 -3.70 15.83
C HIS A 121 18.48 -3.64 14.64
N HIS A 122 18.87 -4.80 14.09
CA HIS A 122 19.75 -4.90 12.92
C HIS A 122 21.05 -4.09 13.08
N SER A 123 21.62 -4.13 14.29
CA SER A 123 22.87 -3.45 14.65
C SER A 123 23.95 -4.48 15.00
N HIS A 124 25.21 -4.05 14.94
CA HIS A 124 26.35 -4.91 15.26
C HIS A 124 26.88 -4.61 16.68
N PRO A 125 27.09 -5.63 17.53
CA PRO A 125 27.70 -5.42 18.84
C PRO A 125 29.16 -5.01 18.67
N THR A 126 29.51 -3.85 19.20
CA THR A 126 30.88 -3.31 19.15
C THR A 126 31.37 -3.04 20.56
N THR A 127 32.62 -3.41 20.86
CA THR A 127 33.24 -3.22 22.19
C THR A 127 34.17 -2.01 22.24
N GLU A 128 34.47 -1.39 21.11
CA GLU A 128 35.34 -0.22 21.00
C GLU A 128 34.55 1.03 20.60
N LEU A 129 35.11 2.20 20.89
CA LEU A 129 34.55 3.44 20.36
C LEU A 129 34.76 3.49 18.84
N PRO A 130 33.80 4.04 18.07
CA PRO A 130 33.94 4.19 16.63
C PRO A 130 35.20 4.97 16.23
N GLU A 131 35.87 4.48 15.19
CA GLU A 131 36.91 5.25 14.52
C GLU A 131 36.27 6.45 13.81
N GLY A 132 36.85 7.65 13.96
CA GLY A 132 36.39 8.86 13.27
C GLY A 132 35.49 9.80 14.08
N LEU A 133 35.17 9.48 15.34
CA LEU A 133 34.56 10.47 16.25
C LEU A 133 35.49 11.68 16.45
N SER A 134 34.92 12.86 16.55
CA SER A 134 35.63 14.05 17.00
C SER A 134 36.30 13.83 18.37
N PRO A 135 37.42 14.52 18.65
CA PRO A 135 38.12 14.37 19.93
C PRO A 135 37.25 14.66 21.15
N SER A 136 36.34 15.63 21.06
CA SER A 136 35.38 15.98 22.12
C SER A 136 34.39 14.84 22.38
N GLN A 137 33.79 14.28 21.32
CA GLN A 137 32.82 13.19 21.43
C GLN A 137 33.47 11.89 21.91
N SER A 138 34.66 11.55 21.41
CA SER A 138 35.43 10.41 21.89
C SER A 138 35.76 10.53 23.38
N THR A 139 36.22 11.70 23.83
CA THR A 139 36.50 11.97 25.26
C THR A 139 35.23 11.86 26.11
N ALA A 140 34.12 12.44 25.65
CA ALA A 140 32.85 12.36 26.35
C ALA A 140 32.39 10.89 26.47
N TYR A 141 32.43 10.12 25.38
CA TYR A 141 31.97 8.73 25.36
C TYR A 141 32.84 7.81 26.22
N ALA A 142 34.16 8.01 26.23
CA ALA A 142 35.05 7.29 27.13
C ALA A 142 34.68 7.55 28.59
N ARG A 143 34.45 8.82 28.96
CA ARG A 143 34.04 9.19 30.31
C ARG A 143 32.68 8.63 30.70
N ARG A 144 31.73 8.61 29.77
CA ARG A 144 30.39 8.01 29.94
C ARG A 144 30.49 6.51 30.23
N LEU A 145 31.31 5.79 29.47
CA LEU A 145 31.56 4.36 29.68
C LEU A 145 32.12 4.07 31.07
N GLU A 146 33.08 4.87 31.56
CA GLU A 146 33.60 4.76 32.92
C GLU A 146 32.51 4.95 33.98
N LEU A 147 31.61 5.92 33.78
CA LEU A 147 30.51 6.18 34.71
C LEU A 147 29.44 5.09 34.70
N ILE A 148 29.12 4.52 33.53
CA ILE A 148 28.21 3.38 33.41
C ILE A 148 28.76 2.16 34.16
N ASP A 149 30.08 1.95 34.12
CA ASP A 149 30.74 0.88 34.85
C ASP A 149 30.81 1.18 36.36
N GLY A 150 31.04 2.42 36.76
CA GLY A 150 31.22 2.81 38.17
C GLY A 150 29.93 3.07 38.97
N ASP A 151 28.83 3.52 38.34
CA ASP A 151 27.62 3.98 39.02
C ASP A 151 26.39 3.11 38.70
N ARG A 152 25.83 2.48 39.74
CA ARG A 152 24.65 1.61 39.62
C ARG A 152 23.41 2.32 39.06
N LYS A 153 23.22 3.61 39.37
CA LYS A 153 22.06 4.39 38.89
C LYS A 153 22.17 4.67 37.40
N LEU A 154 23.35 5.13 36.95
CA LEU A 154 23.60 5.35 35.52
C LEU A 154 23.55 4.05 34.73
N ARG A 155 24.09 2.95 35.28
CA ARG A 155 23.98 1.63 34.66
C ARG A 155 22.53 1.16 34.48
N LEU A 156 21.63 1.55 35.39
CA LEU A 156 20.21 1.26 35.24
C LEU A 156 19.59 2.09 34.13
N LEU A 157 19.85 3.41 34.07
CA LEU A 157 19.30 4.29 33.03
C LEU A 157 19.85 3.97 31.64
N GLU A 158 21.09 3.50 31.57
CA GLU A 158 21.73 3.02 30.34
C GLU A 158 21.46 1.53 30.09
N SER A 159 20.32 1.00 30.55
CA SER A 159 19.85 -0.33 30.19
C SER A 159 18.90 -0.26 28.98
N PRO A 160 18.82 -1.32 28.15
CA PRO A 160 17.96 -1.39 26.97
C PRO A 160 16.51 -0.94 27.17
N GLU A 161 15.96 -1.14 28.37
CA GLU A 161 14.58 -0.83 28.73
C GLU A 161 14.29 0.68 28.76
N PHE A 162 15.30 1.50 29.02
CA PHE A 162 15.17 2.96 29.17
C PHE A 162 15.71 3.74 27.96
N LYS A 163 16.31 3.06 26.99
CA LYS A 163 16.90 3.70 25.80
C LYS A 163 15.99 3.60 24.57
N ARG A 164 16.06 4.62 23.71
CA ARG A 164 15.34 4.64 22.44
C ARG A 164 15.85 3.53 21.51
N ARG A 165 14.92 2.74 20.97
CA ARG A 165 15.21 1.55 20.13
C ARG A 165 15.62 1.86 18.70
N TRP A 166 15.14 2.97 18.14
CA TRP A 166 15.35 3.35 16.73
C TRP A 166 14.91 2.27 15.72
N ALA A 167 13.90 1.47 16.07
CA ALA A 167 13.34 0.46 15.17
C ALA A 167 12.66 1.13 13.98
N ASP A 168 12.95 0.62 12.79
CA ASP A 168 12.46 1.12 11.50
C ASP A 168 12.48 -0.03 10.48
N ASP A 169 11.75 0.12 9.37
CA ASP A 169 11.76 -0.85 8.29
C ASP A 169 13.11 -0.84 7.56
N PRO A 170 13.61 -2.00 7.10
CA PRO A 170 14.80 -2.06 6.26
C PRO A 170 14.67 -1.15 5.03
N TRP A 171 15.77 -0.49 4.64
CA TRP A 171 15.76 0.47 3.53
C TRP A 171 15.19 -0.13 2.23
N ASP A 172 15.62 -1.33 1.86
CA ASP A 172 15.13 -2.02 0.66
C ASP A 172 13.60 -2.26 0.69
N LYS A 173 13.04 -2.50 1.88
CA LYS A 173 11.59 -2.64 2.06
C LYS A 173 10.90 -1.29 1.83
N LYS A 174 11.40 -0.20 2.43
CA LYS A 174 10.87 1.16 2.21
C LYS A 174 10.86 1.53 0.73
N VAL A 175 11.98 1.30 0.03
CA VAL A 175 12.10 1.57 -1.40
C VAL A 175 11.12 0.70 -2.20
N THR A 176 11.03 -0.59 -1.90
CA THR A 176 10.10 -1.50 -2.62
C THR A 176 8.65 -1.09 -2.43
N ASP A 177 8.24 -0.75 -1.20
CA ASP A 177 6.87 -0.34 -0.89
C ASP A 177 6.54 1.00 -1.56
N ALA A 178 7.45 1.97 -1.51
CA ALA A 178 7.29 3.28 -2.16
C ALA A 178 7.25 3.17 -3.69
N LEU A 179 8.12 2.36 -4.30
CA LEU A 179 8.09 2.07 -5.74
C LEU A 179 6.79 1.38 -6.14
N THR A 180 6.31 0.42 -5.34
CA THR A 180 5.03 -0.26 -5.59
C THR A 180 3.88 0.74 -5.61
N TYR A 181 3.80 1.61 -4.59
CA TYR A 181 2.77 2.63 -4.49
C TYR A 181 2.83 3.63 -5.66
N TRP A 182 4.02 4.13 -5.98
CA TRP A 182 4.25 5.08 -7.07
C TRP A 182 3.89 4.49 -8.44
N LEU A 183 4.37 3.26 -8.72
CA LEU A 183 4.09 2.56 -9.98
C LEU A 183 2.59 2.31 -10.14
N LEU A 184 1.92 1.78 -9.12
CA LEU A 184 0.47 1.58 -9.17
C LEU A 184 -0.28 2.90 -9.37
N GLY A 185 0.21 4.00 -8.78
CA GLY A 185 -0.38 5.34 -8.94
C GLY A 185 -0.26 5.85 -10.36
N ARG A 186 0.91 5.66 -11.00
CA ARG A 186 1.09 6.00 -12.42
C ARG A 186 0.22 5.14 -13.32
N LEU A 187 0.01 3.87 -12.98
CA LEU A 187 -0.87 2.96 -13.73
C LEU A 187 -2.37 3.30 -13.57
N GLU A 188 -2.76 4.18 -12.65
CA GLU A 188 -4.13 4.72 -12.54
C GLU A 188 -4.40 5.92 -13.44
N SER A 189 -3.41 6.38 -14.21
CA SER A 189 -3.56 7.52 -15.13
C SER A 189 -4.72 7.29 -16.08
N ARG A 190 -5.68 8.24 -16.12
CA ARG A 190 -6.93 8.12 -16.90
C ARG A 190 -6.66 7.76 -18.37
N ASP A 191 -5.63 8.33 -18.98
CA ASP A 191 -5.31 8.12 -20.41
C ASP A 191 -4.95 6.66 -20.75
N LEU A 192 -4.53 5.85 -19.76
CA LEU A 192 -4.35 4.40 -19.96
C LEU A 192 -5.69 3.68 -20.15
N TRP A 193 -6.77 4.22 -19.61
CA TRP A 193 -8.03 3.52 -19.42
C TRP A 193 -9.16 4.07 -20.27
N PHE A 194 -8.88 5.05 -21.14
CA PHE A 194 -9.84 5.60 -22.08
C PHE A 194 -9.27 5.62 -23.50
N VAL A 195 -10.17 5.59 -24.49
CA VAL A 195 -9.90 5.82 -25.91
C VAL A 195 -10.82 6.92 -26.44
N ASP A 196 -10.68 7.23 -27.74
CA ASP A 196 -11.50 8.23 -28.44
C ASP A 196 -11.52 9.60 -27.75
N GLY A 197 -10.33 10.08 -27.35
CA GLY A 197 -10.19 11.39 -26.72
C GLY A 197 -10.67 11.46 -25.27
N GLY A 198 -10.91 10.33 -24.60
CA GLY A 198 -11.25 10.27 -23.18
C GLY A 198 -12.70 9.90 -22.88
N ASP A 199 -13.51 9.62 -23.91
CA ASP A 199 -14.95 9.38 -23.80
C ASP A 199 -15.29 7.89 -23.60
N MET A 200 -14.47 6.95 -24.10
CA MET A 200 -14.78 5.52 -24.05
C MET A 200 -13.83 4.74 -23.13
N PRO A 201 -14.34 4.12 -22.04
CA PRO A 201 -13.51 3.33 -21.13
C PRO A 201 -13.06 2.03 -21.81
N ARG A 202 -11.80 1.63 -21.57
CA ARG A 202 -11.19 0.48 -22.23
C ARG A 202 -10.44 -0.42 -21.24
N PRO A 203 -10.95 -1.63 -20.96
CA PRO A 203 -10.16 -2.69 -20.36
C PRO A 203 -9.02 -3.10 -21.29
N ARG A 204 -7.91 -3.53 -20.69
CA ARG A 204 -6.71 -3.95 -21.42
C ARG A 204 -6.16 -5.25 -20.87
N THR A 205 -5.54 -6.04 -21.73
CA THR A 205 -4.65 -7.09 -21.25
C THR A 205 -3.40 -6.46 -20.63
N ILE A 206 -2.73 -7.17 -19.71
CA ILE A 206 -1.47 -6.66 -19.12
C ILE A 206 -0.39 -6.49 -20.21
N ARG A 207 -0.41 -7.30 -21.28
CA ARG A 207 0.49 -7.11 -22.42
C ARG A 207 0.17 -5.86 -23.23
N GLU A 208 -1.10 -5.57 -23.51
CA GLU A 208 -1.50 -4.32 -24.17
C GLU A 208 -1.06 -3.11 -23.34
N LEU A 209 -1.24 -3.17 -22.01
CA LEU A 209 -0.75 -2.14 -21.10
C LEU A 209 0.77 -1.98 -21.16
N ALA A 210 1.52 -3.09 -21.20
CA ALA A 210 2.97 -3.05 -21.39
C ALA A 210 3.36 -2.37 -22.70
N GLY A 211 2.68 -2.70 -23.81
CA GLY A 211 2.94 -2.09 -25.11
C GLY A 211 2.70 -0.58 -25.13
N VAL A 212 1.67 -0.09 -24.42
CA VAL A 212 1.45 1.37 -24.26
C VAL A 212 2.61 1.98 -23.48
N ILE A 213 3.00 1.40 -22.35
CA ILE A 213 4.10 1.92 -21.50
C ILE A 213 5.44 1.93 -22.25
N GLU A 214 5.68 0.95 -23.11
CA GLU A 214 6.91 0.85 -23.90
C GLU A 214 6.98 1.86 -25.06
N THR A 215 5.84 2.36 -25.54
CA THR A 215 5.76 3.16 -26.77
C THR A 215 5.41 4.62 -26.53
N ASP A 216 4.65 4.92 -25.48
CA ASP A 216 4.21 6.27 -25.16
C ASP A 216 5.24 7.00 -24.27
N PRO A 217 5.84 8.10 -24.74
CA PRO A 217 6.79 8.90 -23.97
C PRO A 217 6.24 9.40 -22.62
N ALA A 218 4.92 9.52 -22.47
CA ALA A 218 4.28 9.93 -21.23
C ALA A 218 4.48 8.93 -20.08
N TYR A 219 4.94 7.70 -20.37
CA TYR A 219 5.17 6.62 -19.40
C TYR A 219 6.64 6.14 -19.37
N ALA A 220 7.57 6.91 -19.94
CA ALA A 220 9.00 6.61 -19.90
C ALA A 220 9.56 6.52 -18.46
N ASP A 221 8.95 7.25 -17.52
CA ASP A 221 9.24 7.19 -16.09
C ASP A 221 8.86 5.83 -15.50
N VAL A 222 7.68 5.29 -15.83
CA VAL A 222 7.24 3.95 -15.43
C VAL A 222 8.18 2.88 -15.98
N LEU A 223 8.58 2.99 -17.25
CA LEU A 223 9.50 2.05 -17.88
C LEU A 223 10.88 2.04 -17.18
N THR A 224 11.32 3.18 -16.68
CA THR A 224 12.59 3.33 -15.93
C THR A 224 12.47 2.80 -14.49
N ALA A 225 11.33 3.04 -13.84
CA ALA A 225 11.08 2.65 -12.46
C ALA A 225 10.79 1.15 -12.27
N LEU A 226 10.17 0.50 -13.25
CA LEU A 226 9.80 -0.93 -13.19
C LEU A 226 10.99 -1.86 -12.90
N PRO A 227 12.15 -1.74 -13.59
CA PRO A 227 13.34 -2.53 -13.27
C PRO A 227 13.88 -2.27 -11.85
N LEU A 228 13.79 -1.04 -11.34
CA LEU A 228 14.21 -0.71 -9.97
C LEU A 228 13.37 -1.49 -8.95
N TRP A 229 12.06 -1.57 -9.19
CA TRP A 229 11.13 -2.34 -8.37
C TRP A 229 11.31 -3.85 -8.51
N ALA A 230 11.46 -4.35 -9.74
CA ALA A 230 11.60 -5.78 -10.01
C ALA A 230 12.97 -6.34 -9.55
N GLY A 231 13.98 -5.48 -9.48
CA GLY A 231 15.36 -5.83 -9.15
C GLY A 231 15.87 -6.95 -10.05
N LYS A 232 16.43 -8.01 -9.44
CA LYS A 232 16.98 -9.18 -10.16
C LYS A 232 15.95 -9.97 -10.98
N ARG A 233 14.65 -9.64 -10.88
CA ARG A 233 13.56 -10.33 -11.60
C ARG A 233 13.07 -9.58 -12.85
N ALA A 234 13.74 -8.48 -13.24
CA ALA A 234 13.42 -7.72 -14.44
C ALA A 234 13.68 -8.57 -15.71
N ARG A 235 12.61 -9.10 -16.31
CA ARG A 235 12.67 -9.94 -17.54
C ARG A 235 12.14 -9.20 -18.75
N SER A 236 10.85 -8.87 -18.73
CA SER A 236 10.15 -8.06 -19.73
C SER A 236 9.20 -7.11 -19.01
N THR A 237 8.79 -6.03 -19.67
CA THR A 237 7.79 -5.09 -19.11
C THR A 237 6.51 -5.83 -18.75
N THR A 238 6.04 -6.72 -19.63
CA THR A 238 4.87 -7.57 -19.37
C THR A 238 5.06 -8.43 -18.12
N ASP A 239 6.20 -9.13 -17.96
CA ASP A 239 6.45 -9.96 -16.77
C ASP A 239 6.49 -9.13 -15.47
N MET A 240 7.08 -7.93 -15.52
CA MET A 240 7.15 -7.03 -14.37
C MET A 240 5.76 -6.52 -13.99
N LEU A 241 4.94 -6.12 -14.97
CA LEU A 241 3.55 -5.70 -14.72
C LEU A 241 2.69 -6.84 -14.18
N ILE A 242 2.82 -8.06 -14.71
CA ILE A 242 2.12 -9.24 -14.17
C ILE A 242 2.47 -9.44 -12.69
N ALA A 243 3.74 -9.29 -12.33
CA ALA A 243 4.18 -9.42 -10.95
C ALA A 243 3.66 -8.27 -10.07
N LEU A 244 3.71 -7.02 -10.56
CA LEU A 244 3.29 -5.82 -9.85
C LEU A 244 1.78 -5.82 -9.58
N LEU A 245 0.98 -6.18 -10.58
CA LEU A 245 -0.47 -6.21 -10.52
C LEU A 245 -1.01 -7.47 -9.84
N LYS A 246 -0.14 -8.39 -9.41
CA LYS A 246 -0.59 -9.63 -8.76
C LYS A 246 -1.33 -9.32 -7.46
N ASN A 247 -2.60 -9.72 -7.39
CA ASN A 247 -3.52 -9.45 -6.28
C ASN A 247 -3.93 -7.98 -6.10
N GLU A 248 -3.60 -7.09 -7.04
CA GLU A 248 -4.03 -5.69 -6.99
C GLU A 248 -5.45 -5.52 -7.57
N PRO A 249 -5.82 -6.12 -8.71
CA PRO A 249 -7.18 -6.05 -9.21
C PRO A 249 -8.17 -6.89 -8.38
N VAL A 250 -9.36 -6.35 -8.12
CA VAL A 250 -10.49 -7.10 -7.56
C VAL A 250 -11.42 -7.57 -8.69
N PRO A 251 -11.94 -8.81 -8.69
CA PRO A 251 -12.82 -9.29 -9.75
C PRO A 251 -14.11 -8.48 -9.91
N PHE A 252 -14.54 -8.29 -11.17
CA PHE A 252 -15.75 -7.54 -11.55
C PHE A 252 -17.07 -8.14 -11.04
N HIS A 253 -17.11 -9.44 -10.73
CA HIS A 253 -18.34 -10.14 -10.33
C HIS A 253 -18.33 -10.66 -8.88
N LYS A 254 -19.46 -10.61 -8.17
CA LYS A 254 -19.54 -10.97 -6.74
C LYS A 254 -19.22 -12.43 -6.43
N SER A 255 -19.53 -13.35 -7.34
CA SER A 255 -19.19 -14.78 -7.21
C SER A 255 -17.69 -15.04 -7.09
N LEU A 256 -16.87 -14.15 -7.65
CA LEU A 256 -15.41 -14.22 -7.59
C LEU A 256 -14.85 -13.44 -6.40
N ARG A 257 -15.57 -12.41 -5.91
CA ARG A 257 -15.20 -11.58 -4.75
C ARG A 257 -15.47 -12.26 -3.41
N TYR A 258 -16.56 -13.02 -3.30
CA TYR A 258 -17.00 -13.60 -2.03
C TYR A 258 -16.93 -15.14 -2.04
N ARG A 259 -16.62 -15.71 -0.87
CA ARG A 259 -16.92 -17.13 -0.59
C ARG A 259 -18.42 -17.28 -0.29
N LYS A 260 -18.91 -18.52 -0.20
CA LYS A 260 -20.34 -18.83 0.05
C LYS A 260 -20.95 -18.04 1.21
N ALA A 261 -20.25 -17.91 2.34
CA ALA A 261 -20.72 -17.12 3.49
C ALA A 261 -20.81 -15.63 3.18
N GLY A 262 -19.82 -15.08 2.46
CA GLY A 262 -19.81 -13.68 2.02
C GLY A 262 -20.92 -13.35 1.04
N VAL A 263 -21.28 -14.27 0.13
CA VAL A 263 -22.42 -14.07 -0.80
C VAL A 263 -23.73 -13.85 -0.03
N ARG A 264 -23.95 -14.60 1.06
CA ARG A 264 -25.16 -14.40 1.90
C ARG A 264 -25.13 -13.04 2.60
N LYS A 265 -23.99 -12.67 3.18
CA LYS A 265 -23.84 -11.35 3.81
C LYS A 265 -24.07 -10.23 2.80
N ARG A 266 -23.59 -10.39 1.57
CA ARG A 266 -23.82 -9.42 0.49
C ARG A 266 -25.30 -9.20 0.21
N ALA A 267 -26.10 -10.27 0.19
CA ALA A 267 -27.55 -10.13 0.04
C ALA A 267 -28.20 -9.38 1.22
N GLU A 268 -27.73 -9.59 2.45
CA GLU A 268 -28.19 -8.84 3.63
C GLU A 268 -27.81 -7.34 3.55
N TRP A 269 -26.62 -7.03 3.03
CA TRP A 269 -26.19 -5.66 2.72
C TRP A 269 -27.06 -5.02 1.63
N GLU A 270 -27.33 -5.74 0.54
CA GLU A 270 -28.19 -5.26 -0.55
C GLU A 270 -29.62 -4.98 -0.06
N ALA A 271 -30.17 -5.84 0.80
CA ALA A 271 -31.47 -5.62 1.45
C ALA A 271 -31.46 -4.39 2.37
N THR A 272 -30.37 -4.18 3.12
CA THR A 272 -30.18 -2.98 3.94
C THR A 272 -30.20 -1.72 3.09
N TRP A 273 -29.46 -1.70 1.98
CA TRP A 273 -29.44 -0.53 1.09
C TRP A 273 -30.80 -0.26 0.46
N GLN A 274 -31.57 -1.30 0.13
CA GLN A 274 -32.95 -1.09 -0.33
C GLN A 274 -33.82 -0.48 0.77
N ALA A 275 -33.72 -0.95 2.02
CA ALA A 275 -34.44 -0.36 3.14
C ALA A 275 -34.05 1.10 3.39
N GLN A 276 -32.75 1.45 3.28
CA GLN A 276 -32.28 2.84 3.38
C GLN A 276 -32.90 3.73 2.29
N ARG A 277 -33.07 3.22 1.07
CA ARG A 277 -33.74 4.00 0.01
C ARG A 277 -35.23 4.20 0.27
N LEU A 278 -35.90 3.19 0.83
CA LEU A 278 -37.30 3.33 1.25
C LEU A 278 -37.41 4.35 2.40
N GLU A 279 -36.43 4.40 3.29
CA GLU A 279 -36.34 5.43 4.34
C GLU A 279 -36.10 6.82 3.73
N ASP A 280 -35.16 6.98 2.79
CA ASP A 280 -34.92 8.23 2.07
C ASP A 280 -36.18 8.71 1.32
N ALA A 281 -37.00 7.78 0.82
CA ALA A 281 -38.29 8.05 0.19
C ALA A 281 -39.43 8.35 1.18
N GLY A 282 -39.19 8.18 2.49
CA GLY A 282 -40.17 8.38 3.56
C GLY A 282 -41.20 7.25 3.70
N GLU A 283 -40.97 6.09 3.09
CA GLU A 283 -41.86 4.92 3.13
C GLU A 283 -41.72 4.09 4.41
N ILE A 284 -40.54 4.10 5.03
CA ILE A 284 -40.23 3.44 6.32
C ILE A 284 -39.46 4.39 7.24
N THR A 285 -39.24 3.98 8.49
CA THR A 285 -38.42 4.75 9.45
C THR A 285 -37.01 4.19 9.57
N ALA A 286 -36.07 5.00 10.07
CA ALA A 286 -34.69 4.56 10.33
C ALA A 286 -34.60 3.33 11.27
N ALA A 287 -35.60 3.09 12.12
CA ALA A 287 -35.65 1.93 13.01
C ALA A 287 -35.97 0.62 12.26
N ASP A 288 -36.56 0.72 11.06
CA ASP A 288 -36.92 -0.42 10.22
C ASP A 288 -35.76 -0.86 9.31
N VAL A 289 -34.69 -0.06 9.22
CA VAL A 289 -33.49 -0.37 8.45
C VAL A 289 -32.63 -1.39 9.21
N PRO A 290 -32.44 -2.61 8.69
CA PRO A 290 -31.62 -3.61 9.37
C PRO A 290 -30.14 -3.20 9.39
N VAL A 291 -29.43 -3.56 10.46
CA VAL A 291 -27.98 -3.36 10.52
C VAL A 291 -27.30 -4.56 9.84
N PRO A 292 -26.50 -4.36 8.78
CA PRO A 292 -25.90 -5.46 8.05
C PRO A 292 -24.72 -6.05 8.82
N PRO A 293 -24.42 -7.35 8.65
CA PRO A 293 -23.31 -7.99 9.35
C PRO A 293 -21.95 -7.53 8.80
N ASN A 294 -20.96 -7.45 9.69
CA ASN A 294 -19.57 -7.22 9.30
C ASN A 294 -18.99 -8.43 8.53
N TYR A 295 -18.16 -8.15 7.53
CA TYR A 295 -17.35 -9.17 6.87
C TYR A 295 -16.11 -9.53 7.70
N THR A 296 -15.58 -10.71 7.43
CA THR A 296 -14.34 -11.26 8.00
C THR A 296 -13.46 -11.83 6.88
N SER A 297 -12.20 -12.13 7.17
CA SER A 297 -11.30 -12.80 6.23
C SER A 297 -11.79 -14.19 5.76
N ALA A 298 -12.74 -14.80 6.47
CA ALA A 298 -13.38 -16.04 6.06
C ALA A 298 -14.37 -15.85 4.90
N ASP A 299 -14.90 -14.63 4.70
CA ASP A 299 -15.95 -14.34 3.74
C ASP A 299 -15.44 -14.04 2.32
N MET A 300 -14.14 -13.77 2.15
CA MET A 300 -13.52 -13.36 0.88
C MET A 300 -12.17 -14.07 0.63
N PRO A 301 -11.71 -14.22 -0.62
CA PRO A 301 -10.33 -14.54 -0.91
C PRO A 301 -9.37 -13.49 -0.31
N ALA A 302 -8.15 -13.90 0.08
CA ALA A 302 -7.20 -13.01 0.75
C ALA A 302 -6.85 -11.76 -0.06
N ALA A 303 -6.69 -11.89 -1.39
CA ALA A 303 -6.44 -10.78 -2.30
C ALA A 303 -7.58 -9.74 -2.28
N VAL A 304 -8.83 -10.18 -2.21
CA VAL A 304 -10.00 -9.29 -2.15
C VAL A 304 -10.13 -8.67 -0.74
N TRP A 305 -9.95 -9.47 0.31
CA TRP A 305 -10.02 -9.01 1.70
C TRP A 305 -9.01 -7.90 2.01
N LYS A 306 -7.80 -7.97 1.44
CA LYS A 306 -6.75 -6.93 1.56
C LYS A 306 -7.28 -5.55 1.18
N HIS A 307 -8.12 -5.45 0.16
CA HIS A 307 -8.67 -4.19 -0.35
C HIS A 307 -9.99 -3.81 0.32
N ARG A 308 -10.90 -4.78 0.48
CA ARG A 308 -12.31 -4.52 0.89
C ARG A 308 -12.50 -4.40 2.40
N GLY A 309 -11.80 -5.23 3.17
CA GLY A 309 -11.89 -5.25 4.63
C GLY A 309 -13.30 -5.49 5.21
N LYS A 310 -13.46 -5.10 6.47
CA LYS A 310 -14.63 -5.42 7.32
C LYS A 310 -15.97 -4.90 6.80
N LEU A 311 -15.95 -3.76 6.10
CA LEU A 311 -17.14 -3.06 5.60
C LEU A 311 -17.32 -3.20 4.08
N ASP A 312 -16.47 -4.02 3.43
CA ASP A 312 -16.49 -4.21 1.98
C ASP A 312 -16.39 -2.89 1.17
N VAL A 313 -15.60 -1.94 1.69
CA VAL A 313 -15.40 -0.65 1.04
C VAL A 313 -14.43 -0.83 -0.14
N PRO A 314 -14.77 -0.42 -1.37
CA PRO A 314 -13.85 -0.41 -2.49
C PRO A 314 -12.59 0.41 -2.20
N LYS A 315 -11.42 -0.23 -2.27
CA LYS A 315 -10.09 0.43 -2.13
C LYS A 315 -9.06 -0.08 -3.12
N GLU A 316 -9.46 -1.03 -3.95
CA GLU A 316 -8.65 -1.50 -5.06
C GLU A 316 -8.46 -0.40 -6.11
N ARG A 317 -7.35 -0.49 -6.84
CA ARG A 317 -7.01 0.44 -7.93
C ARG A 317 -7.49 -0.06 -9.30
N PHE A 318 -7.67 -1.38 -9.41
CA PHE A 318 -7.97 -2.05 -10.66
C PHE A 318 -9.11 -3.07 -10.50
N ILE A 319 -9.79 -3.33 -11.61
CA ILE A 319 -10.81 -4.38 -11.74
C ILE A 319 -10.20 -5.48 -12.59
N SER A 320 -10.39 -6.76 -12.23
CA SER A 320 -10.05 -7.87 -13.13
C SER A 320 -11.29 -8.46 -13.79
N TYR A 321 -11.10 -8.97 -15.00
CA TYR A 321 -12.11 -9.67 -15.79
C TYR A 321 -11.66 -11.12 -16.08
N PRO A 322 -11.55 -12.01 -15.06
CA PRO A 322 -11.15 -13.39 -15.28
C PRO A 322 -12.12 -14.09 -16.23
N GLY A 323 -11.58 -14.80 -17.22
CA GLY A 323 -12.37 -15.49 -18.24
C GLY A 323 -12.63 -14.66 -19.51
N ALA A 324 -12.37 -13.36 -19.50
CA ALA A 324 -12.50 -12.50 -20.68
C ALA A 324 -11.27 -12.54 -21.62
N THR A 325 -10.29 -13.44 -21.37
CA THR A 325 -9.02 -13.49 -22.12
C THR A 325 -9.24 -13.80 -23.60
N ARG A 326 -8.53 -13.09 -24.47
CA ARG A 326 -8.62 -13.23 -25.93
C ARG A 326 -7.65 -14.28 -26.46
N ASP A 327 -7.97 -14.87 -27.60
CA ASP A 327 -7.04 -15.73 -28.33
C ASP A 327 -5.78 -14.95 -28.73
N GLY A 328 -4.61 -15.54 -28.47
CA GLY A 328 -3.30 -14.94 -28.78
C GLY A 328 -2.65 -14.14 -27.63
N ASP A 329 -3.41 -13.73 -26.61
CA ASP A 329 -2.86 -13.07 -25.42
C ASP A 329 -3.40 -13.68 -24.12
N GLY A 330 -2.60 -14.55 -23.50
CA GLY A 330 -2.95 -15.22 -22.26
C GLY A 330 -2.76 -14.39 -20.99
N THR A 331 -2.46 -13.09 -21.09
CA THR A 331 -2.37 -12.22 -19.91
C THR A 331 -3.75 -11.77 -19.43
N ASP A 332 -3.90 -11.56 -18.12
CA ASP A 332 -5.20 -11.22 -17.54
C ASP A 332 -5.69 -9.85 -18.06
N ILE A 333 -7.00 -9.73 -18.29
CA ILE A 333 -7.63 -8.43 -18.61
C ILE A 333 -7.95 -7.69 -17.32
N ILE A 334 -7.54 -6.43 -17.29
CA ILE A 334 -7.80 -5.51 -16.20
C ILE A 334 -8.44 -4.22 -16.70
N GLY A 335 -9.14 -3.53 -15.80
CA GLY A 335 -9.65 -2.18 -15.99
C GLY A 335 -9.36 -1.32 -14.76
N TRP A 336 -9.77 -0.06 -14.82
CA TRP A 336 -9.52 0.91 -13.75
C TRP A 336 -10.70 0.97 -12.78
N ALA A 337 -10.41 0.94 -11.47
CA ALA A 337 -11.43 1.04 -10.45
C ALA A 337 -11.98 2.47 -10.29
N GLY A 338 -11.29 3.48 -10.84
CA GLY A 338 -11.75 4.87 -10.83
C GLY A 338 -12.86 5.18 -11.84
N TRP A 339 -13.26 4.22 -12.68
CA TRP A 339 -14.45 4.35 -13.51
C TRP A 339 -15.72 4.46 -12.68
N ASN A 340 -16.62 5.37 -13.07
CA ASN A 340 -17.97 5.40 -12.53
C ASN A 340 -18.79 4.16 -13.00
N HIS A 341 -20.00 3.98 -12.48
CA HIS A 341 -20.80 2.78 -12.81
C HIS A 341 -21.16 2.69 -14.30
N LEU A 342 -21.45 3.81 -14.96
CA LEU A 342 -21.70 3.84 -16.40
C LEU A 342 -20.44 3.45 -17.18
N GLU A 343 -19.28 4.01 -16.81
CA GLU A 343 -18.00 3.70 -17.44
C GLU A 343 -17.63 2.21 -17.24
N GLN A 344 -17.85 1.64 -16.06
CA GLN A 344 -17.68 0.20 -15.82
C GLN A 344 -18.64 -0.66 -16.68
N GLY A 345 -19.89 -0.22 -16.84
CA GLY A 345 -20.87 -0.88 -17.71
C GLY A 345 -20.47 -0.85 -19.20
N LEU A 346 -20.04 0.31 -19.70
CA LEU A 346 -19.53 0.46 -21.06
C LEU A 346 -18.28 -0.40 -21.31
N ALA A 347 -17.37 -0.44 -20.34
CA ALA A 347 -16.18 -1.29 -20.38
C ALA A 347 -16.54 -2.79 -20.44
N LEU A 348 -17.51 -3.23 -19.65
CA LEU A 348 -18.03 -4.60 -19.70
C LEU A 348 -18.70 -4.91 -21.04
N MET A 349 -19.51 -4.01 -21.59
CA MET A 349 -20.11 -4.20 -22.91
C MET A 349 -19.07 -4.26 -24.03
N ALA A 350 -17.97 -3.50 -23.94
CA ALA A 350 -16.86 -3.63 -24.87
C ALA A 350 -16.20 -5.02 -24.82
N LEU A 351 -16.11 -5.63 -23.62
CA LEU A 351 -15.65 -7.02 -23.48
C LEU A 351 -16.65 -8.02 -24.06
N VAL A 352 -17.96 -7.81 -23.86
CA VAL A 352 -19.02 -8.62 -24.46
C VAL A 352 -18.94 -8.59 -25.99
N HIS A 353 -18.82 -7.40 -26.59
CA HIS A 353 -18.67 -7.26 -28.04
C HIS A 353 -17.40 -7.96 -28.55
N GLY A 354 -16.26 -7.78 -27.88
CA GLY A 354 -15.04 -8.48 -28.25
C GLY A 354 -15.14 -10.01 -28.13
N ALA A 355 -15.92 -10.52 -27.18
CA ALA A 355 -16.18 -11.95 -27.05
C ALA A 355 -17.09 -12.48 -28.17
N LEU A 356 -18.10 -11.70 -28.60
CA LEU A 356 -18.93 -12.02 -29.76
C LEU A 356 -18.11 -12.03 -31.06
N GLU A 357 -17.27 -11.03 -31.27
CA GLU A 357 -16.40 -10.94 -32.47
C GLU A 357 -15.39 -12.09 -32.55
N ALA A 358 -14.99 -12.63 -31.39
CA ALA A 358 -14.08 -13.78 -31.29
C ALA A 358 -14.81 -15.14 -31.31
N ASP A 359 -16.12 -15.18 -31.58
CA ASP A 359 -16.95 -16.39 -31.54
C ASP A 359 -16.77 -17.19 -30.22
N ALA A 360 -16.68 -16.49 -29.09
CA ALA A 360 -16.52 -17.10 -27.78
C ALA A 360 -17.74 -17.98 -27.41
N ALA A 361 -17.52 -18.92 -26.49
CA ALA A 361 -18.61 -19.78 -26.00
C ALA A 361 -19.76 -18.94 -25.40
N PRO A 362 -21.03 -19.28 -25.67
CA PRO A 362 -22.20 -18.59 -25.11
C PRO A 362 -22.13 -18.41 -23.59
N GLU A 363 -21.62 -19.40 -22.86
CA GLU A 363 -21.49 -19.34 -21.40
C GLU A 363 -20.47 -18.29 -20.93
N ASP A 364 -19.41 -18.05 -21.70
CA ASP A 364 -18.39 -17.03 -21.38
C ASP A 364 -18.95 -15.62 -21.63
N ILE A 365 -19.78 -15.45 -22.68
CA ILE A 365 -20.50 -14.20 -22.94
C ILE A 365 -21.56 -13.96 -21.87
N ALA A 366 -22.34 -14.98 -21.51
CA ALA A 366 -23.34 -14.92 -20.44
C ALA A 366 -22.73 -14.57 -19.08
N ALA A 367 -21.51 -15.02 -18.79
CA ALA A 367 -20.79 -14.65 -17.57
C ALA A 367 -20.42 -13.16 -17.51
N LEU A 368 -20.08 -12.55 -18.64
CA LEU A 368 -19.86 -11.10 -18.74
C LEU A 368 -21.17 -10.33 -18.58
N LEU A 369 -22.24 -10.78 -19.25
CA LEU A 369 -23.58 -10.20 -19.11
C LEU A 369 -24.12 -10.29 -17.68
N SER A 370 -23.83 -11.38 -16.96
CA SER A 370 -24.17 -11.51 -15.53
C SER A 370 -23.51 -10.42 -14.67
N GLY A 371 -22.27 -10.03 -14.97
CA GLY A 371 -21.64 -8.87 -14.33
C GLY A 371 -22.23 -7.53 -14.74
N MET A 372 -22.76 -7.43 -15.96
CA MET A 372 -23.49 -6.25 -16.40
C MET A 372 -24.77 -6.05 -15.58
N GLU A 373 -25.50 -7.14 -15.26
CA GLU A 373 -26.68 -7.07 -14.38
C GLU A 373 -26.37 -6.51 -12.99
N GLU A 374 -25.19 -6.80 -12.41
CA GLU A 374 -24.76 -6.21 -11.14
C GLU A 374 -24.56 -4.68 -11.23
N GLN A 375 -24.25 -4.15 -12.42
CA GLN A 375 -24.03 -2.73 -12.66
C GLN A 375 -25.32 -1.99 -13.06
N LEU A 376 -26.23 -2.64 -13.79
CA LEU A 376 -27.43 -2.00 -14.36
C LEU A 376 -28.26 -1.24 -13.33
N PHE A 377 -28.39 -1.76 -12.12
CA PHE A 377 -29.11 -1.06 -11.05
C PHE A 377 -28.47 0.31 -10.74
N TRP A 378 -27.15 0.34 -10.54
CA TRP A 378 -26.42 1.58 -10.21
C TRP A 378 -26.36 2.55 -11.38
N ILE A 379 -26.23 2.02 -12.61
CA ILE A 379 -26.28 2.82 -13.84
C ILE A 379 -27.66 3.48 -13.98
N THR A 380 -28.72 2.70 -13.81
CA THR A 380 -30.10 3.21 -13.92
C THR A 380 -30.38 4.26 -12.85
N MET A 381 -29.86 4.06 -11.64
CA MET A 381 -30.08 4.95 -10.50
C MET A 381 -29.32 6.27 -10.60
N TRP A 382 -28.06 6.26 -11.06
CA TRP A 382 -27.17 7.41 -10.98
C TRP A 382 -26.73 8.00 -12.33
N HIS A 383 -26.95 7.28 -13.43
CA HIS A 383 -26.40 7.64 -14.74
C HIS A 383 -27.42 7.45 -15.89
N ASN A 384 -28.72 7.57 -15.61
CA ASN A 384 -29.80 7.36 -16.60
C ASN A 384 -30.52 8.64 -17.04
N ASP A 385 -29.97 9.80 -16.73
CA ASP A 385 -30.42 11.05 -17.32
C ASP A 385 -30.17 11.05 -18.83
N VAL A 386 -30.92 11.89 -19.56
CA VAL A 386 -30.76 12.01 -21.01
C VAL A 386 -29.37 12.60 -21.28
N ASP A 387 -28.52 11.82 -21.95
CA ASP A 387 -27.21 12.29 -22.37
C ASP A 387 -27.36 13.45 -23.34
N PRO A 388 -26.74 14.62 -23.08
CA PRO A 388 -26.93 15.80 -23.89
C PRO A 388 -26.31 15.71 -25.29
N ARG A 389 -25.34 14.81 -25.51
CA ARG A 389 -24.67 14.62 -26.80
C ARG A 389 -25.44 13.67 -27.69
N LEU A 390 -25.92 12.56 -27.12
CA LEU A 390 -26.51 11.44 -27.86
C LEU A 390 -28.05 11.41 -27.78
N GLY A 391 -28.65 12.13 -26.83
CA GLY A 391 -30.10 12.16 -26.62
C GLY A 391 -30.68 10.84 -26.09
N ILE A 392 -29.84 9.95 -25.54
CA ILE A 392 -30.24 8.64 -25.02
C ILE A 392 -30.12 8.58 -23.51
N ARG A 393 -30.88 7.67 -22.89
CA ARG A 393 -30.73 7.29 -21.48
C ARG A 393 -29.87 6.03 -21.44
N PHE A 394 -28.67 6.14 -20.86
CA PHE A 394 -27.68 5.05 -20.97
C PHE A 394 -28.07 3.78 -20.20
N GLY A 395 -28.74 3.89 -19.06
CA GLY A 395 -29.28 2.74 -18.34
C GLY A 395 -30.29 1.97 -19.18
N ASP A 396 -31.26 2.67 -19.78
CA ASP A 396 -32.27 2.06 -20.66
C ASP A 396 -31.61 1.41 -21.89
N TYR A 397 -30.65 2.11 -22.49
CA TYR A 397 -29.89 1.60 -23.64
C TYR A 397 -29.12 0.32 -23.30
N LEU A 398 -28.35 0.33 -22.21
CA LEU A 398 -27.54 -0.82 -21.79
C LEU A 398 -28.39 -2.00 -21.34
N GLN A 399 -29.53 -1.76 -20.69
CA GLN A 399 -30.48 -2.81 -20.35
C GLN A 399 -31.01 -3.52 -21.60
N ASN A 400 -31.38 -2.76 -22.64
CA ASN A 400 -31.81 -3.33 -23.91
C ASN A 400 -30.67 -4.11 -24.60
N GLN A 401 -29.44 -3.60 -24.57
CA GLN A 401 -28.29 -4.32 -25.12
C GLN A 401 -28.02 -5.65 -24.42
N VAL A 402 -28.19 -5.73 -23.10
CA VAL A 402 -28.09 -7.01 -22.36
C VAL A 402 -29.14 -8.01 -22.85
N ILE A 403 -30.40 -7.58 -22.96
CA ILE A 403 -31.50 -8.45 -23.41
C ILE A 403 -31.28 -8.92 -24.86
N GLU A 404 -30.94 -8.00 -25.76
CA GLU A 404 -30.66 -8.31 -27.16
C GLU A 404 -29.48 -9.29 -27.30
N THR A 405 -28.42 -9.09 -26.52
CA THR A 405 -27.24 -9.95 -26.58
C THR A 405 -27.51 -11.33 -25.99
N ALA A 406 -28.22 -11.41 -24.86
CA ALA A 406 -28.62 -12.67 -24.26
C ALA A 406 -29.47 -13.51 -25.25
N ASN A 407 -30.42 -12.88 -25.95
CA ASN A 407 -31.21 -13.53 -26.99
C ASN A 407 -30.36 -14.01 -28.17
N LYS A 408 -29.32 -13.26 -28.58
CA LYS A 408 -28.40 -13.66 -29.68
C LYS A 408 -27.60 -14.93 -29.36
N ILE A 409 -27.34 -15.20 -28.08
CA ILE A 409 -26.61 -16.38 -27.61
C ILE A 409 -27.54 -17.48 -27.08
N ASP A 410 -28.84 -17.40 -27.38
CA ASP A 410 -29.89 -18.35 -26.97
C ASP A 410 -30.02 -18.55 -25.45
N ILE A 411 -29.73 -17.52 -24.65
CA ILE A 411 -29.88 -17.54 -23.18
C ILE A 411 -30.90 -16.46 -22.76
N PRO A 412 -32.01 -16.81 -22.10
CA PRO A 412 -32.95 -15.82 -21.58
C PRO A 412 -32.27 -14.87 -20.59
N ALA A 413 -32.61 -13.58 -20.64
CA ALA A 413 -32.03 -12.58 -19.75
C ALA A 413 -32.24 -12.93 -18.26
N GLU A 414 -33.41 -13.46 -17.89
CA GLU A 414 -33.69 -13.91 -16.51
C GLU A 414 -32.78 -15.05 -16.00
N ASP A 415 -32.11 -15.75 -16.91
CA ASP A 415 -31.24 -16.87 -16.60
C ASP A 415 -29.76 -16.47 -16.45
N LEU A 416 -29.38 -15.25 -16.84
CA LEU A 416 -28.02 -14.72 -16.71
C LEU A 416 -27.41 -14.88 -15.30
N PRO A 417 -28.15 -14.72 -14.18
CA PRO A 417 -27.60 -14.96 -12.83
C PRO A 417 -27.09 -16.40 -12.61
N LYS A 418 -27.55 -17.38 -13.39
CA LYS A 418 -27.09 -18.79 -13.34
C LYS A 418 -25.71 -18.97 -13.99
N TYR A 419 -25.27 -18.01 -14.79
CA TYR A 419 -23.99 -18.02 -15.52
C TYR A 419 -22.90 -17.20 -14.81
N ALA A 420 -23.05 -16.94 -13.51
CA ALA A 420 -22.04 -16.27 -12.71
C ALA A 420 -20.65 -16.88 -12.94
N PRO A 421 -19.60 -16.07 -13.25
CA PRO A 421 -18.28 -16.59 -13.54
C PRO A 421 -17.74 -17.39 -12.35
N THR A 422 -17.10 -18.51 -12.66
CA THR A 422 -16.44 -19.37 -11.67
C THR A 422 -14.93 -19.20 -11.75
N GLN A 423 -14.22 -19.46 -10.66
CA GLN A 423 -12.76 -19.49 -10.69
C GLN A 423 -12.31 -20.65 -11.59
N ARG A 424 -11.94 -20.37 -12.84
CA ARG A 424 -11.25 -21.34 -13.69
C ARG A 424 -9.92 -21.67 -13.03
N THR A 425 -9.77 -22.88 -12.48
CA THR A 425 -8.45 -23.38 -12.09
C THR A 425 -7.61 -23.45 -13.36
N ARG A 426 -6.59 -22.58 -13.49
CA ARG A 426 -5.61 -22.66 -14.58
C ARG A 426 -5.11 -24.11 -14.66
N SER A 427 -5.57 -24.86 -15.65
CA SER A 427 -5.04 -26.18 -15.95
C SER A 427 -3.56 -26.00 -16.27
N ARG A 428 -2.68 -26.65 -15.51
CA ARG A 428 -1.25 -26.76 -15.86
C ARG A 428 -1.17 -27.23 -17.31
N SER A 429 -0.49 -26.46 -18.18
CA SER A 429 -0.14 -26.94 -19.51
C SER A 429 0.49 -28.34 -19.40
N PRO A 430 0.16 -29.28 -20.29
CA PRO A 430 0.79 -30.59 -20.29
C PRO A 430 2.29 -30.40 -20.43
N ARG A 431 3.05 -30.88 -19.45
CA ARG A 431 4.49 -30.92 -19.49
C ARG A 431 4.86 -31.75 -20.73
N THR A 432 5.38 -31.11 -21.76
CA THR A 432 5.93 -31.79 -22.95
C THR A 432 6.91 -32.84 -22.45
N LYS A 433 6.57 -34.12 -22.65
CA LYS A 433 7.51 -35.22 -22.47
C LYS A 433 8.65 -34.97 -23.44
N LYS A 434 9.86 -34.76 -22.93
CA LYS A 434 11.07 -34.98 -23.71
C LYS A 434 11.09 -36.46 -24.06
N GLU A 435 10.97 -36.79 -25.34
CA GLU A 435 11.40 -38.08 -25.85
C GLU A 435 12.92 -38.13 -25.79
N ASN A 436 13.43 -39.29 -25.34
CA ASN A 436 14.86 -39.61 -25.21
C ASN A 436 15.49 -39.89 -26.58
#